data_AF-A0A916SF92-F1
#
_entry.id   AF-A0A916SF92-F1
#
_cell.length_a   1.000
_cell.length_b   1.000
_cell.length_c   1.000
_cell.angle_alpha   90.00
_cell.angle_beta   90.00
_cell.angle_gamma   90.00
#
_symmetry.space_group_name_H-M   'P 1'
#
loop_
_entity.id
_entity.type
_entity.pdbx_description
1 polymer ?
#
loop_
_entity_poly.entity_id
_entity_poly.type
_entity_poly.pdbx_seq_one_letter_code
_entity_poly.pdbx_strand_id
1 'polypeptide(L)' 'MTTDVDDEDTIRQVVDRLQEKLPDTPRAELERVAREEFDAIAGRPVRDYLSILTERAAKKRIKRDSKVAS' A
#
# COMPACT_ATOMS: atom_id res chain seq x y z
N MET A 1 -20.52 -11.96 4.54
CA MET A 1 -20.56 -10.76 3.69
C MET A 1 -19.97 -9.63 4.52
N THR A 2 -18.66 -9.72 4.76
CA THR A 2 -17.95 -8.91 5.78
C THR A 2 -16.56 -8.51 5.30
N THR A 3 -15.93 -9.36 4.47
CA THR A 3 -14.58 -9.17 3.92
C THR A 3 -14.38 -7.83 3.21
N ASP A 4 -15.35 -7.37 2.41
CA ASP A 4 -15.21 -6.13 1.62
C ASP A 4 -15.03 -4.87 2.48
N VAL A 5 -15.69 -4.84 3.65
CA VAL A 5 -15.59 -3.72 4.60
C VAL A 5 -14.28 -3.78 5.37
N ASP A 6 -13.81 -4.98 5.72
CA ASP A 6 -12.51 -5.20 6.37
C ASP A 6 -11.34 -4.83 5.43
N ASP A 7 -11.50 -5.07 4.13
CA ASP A 7 -10.48 -4.84 3.11
C ASP A 7 -10.27 -3.34 2.85
N GLU A 8 -11.36 -2.57 2.71
CA GLU A 8 -11.31 -1.11 2.59
C GLU A 8 -10.74 -0.41 3.83
N ASP A 9 -11.09 -0.89 5.02
CA ASP A 9 -10.51 -0.38 6.26
C ASP A 9 -9.01 -0.65 6.34
N THR A 10 -8.59 -1.85 5.92
CA THR A 10 -7.17 -2.23 5.85
C THR A 10 -6.40 -1.32 4.87
N ILE A 11 -6.96 -1.05 3.68
CA ILE A 11 -6.35 -0.15 2.70
C ILE A 11 -6.21 1.26 3.29
N ARG A 12 -7.26 1.81 3.94
CA ARG A 12 -7.19 3.14 4.58
C ARG A 12 -6.10 3.21 5.64
N GLN A 13 -6.01 2.22 6.52
CA GLN A 13 -4.97 2.18 7.55
C GLN A 13 -3.55 2.14 6.95
N VAL A 14 -3.37 1.45 5.83
CA VAL A 14 -2.08 1.43 5.12
C VAL A 14 -1.76 2.79 4.52
N VAL A 15 -2.75 3.45 3.90
CA VAL A 15 -2.61 4.79 3.32
C VAL A 15 -2.24 5.82 4.38
N ASP A 16 -2.89 5.80 5.53
CA ASP A 16 -2.59 6.74 6.62
C ASP A 16 -1.14 6.58 7.10
N ARG A 17 -0.68 5.34 7.31
CA ARG A 17 0.72 5.05 7.68
C ARG A 17 1.72 5.44 6.58
N LEU A 18 1.35 5.29 5.31
CA LEU A 18 2.18 5.71 4.19
C LEU A 18 2.27 7.23 4.12
N GLN A 19 1.18 7.94 4.39
CA GLN A 19 1.15 9.40 4.36
C GLN A 19 2.01 10.02 5.49
N GLU A 20 2.06 9.39 6.66
CA GLU A 20 3.01 9.79 7.72
C GLU A 20 4.48 9.61 7.30
N LYS A 21 4.78 8.56 6.51
CA LYS A 21 6.14 8.22 6.09
C LYS A 21 6.57 8.92 4.78
N LEU A 22 5.60 9.33 3.96
CA LEU A 22 5.77 9.90 2.62
C LEU A 22 4.88 11.15 2.48
N PRO A 23 5.12 12.21 3.26
CA PRO A 23 4.28 13.40 3.28
C PRO A 23 4.26 14.14 1.93
N ASP A 24 5.30 14.00 1.12
CA ASP A 24 5.42 14.59 -0.22
C ASP A 24 4.62 13.84 -1.30
N THR A 25 4.10 12.64 -1.01
CA THR A 25 3.31 11.86 -1.98
C THR A 25 1.82 12.17 -1.82
N PRO A 26 1.08 12.49 -2.91
CA PRO A 26 -0.35 12.75 -2.84
C PRO A 26 -1.12 11.54 -2.30
N ARG A 27 -2.08 11.79 -1.40
CA ARG A 27 -2.92 10.73 -0.81
C ARG A 27 -3.60 9.86 -1.87
N ALA A 28 -4.11 10.46 -2.95
CA ALA A 28 -4.74 9.72 -4.04
C ALA A 28 -3.79 8.72 -4.73
N GLU A 29 -2.50 9.04 -4.80
CA GLU A 29 -1.50 8.13 -5.35
C GLU A 29 -1.16 7.01 -4.36
N LEU A 30 -1.10 7.33 -3.06
CA LEU A 30 -0.95 6.34 -2.00
C LEU A 30 -2.13 5.36 -1.96
N GLU A 31 -3.37 5.84 -2.10
CA GLU A 31 -4.60 5.02 -2.15
C GLU A 31 -4.58 4.08 -3.35
N ARG A 32 -4.23 4.59 -4.53
CA ARG A 32 -4.13 3.78 -5.75
C ARG A 32 -3.10 2.66 -5.59
N VAL A 33 -1.89 3.00 -5.13
CA VAL A 33 -0.82 2.01 -4.94
C VAL A 33 -1.16 1.01 -3.85
N ALA A 34 -1.73 1.46 -2.72
CA ALA A 34 -2.12 0.58 -1.64
C ALA A 34 -3.18 -0.44 -2.08
N ARG A 35 -4.17 -0.01 -2.88
CA ARG A 35 -5.21 -0.87 -3.43
C ARG A 35 -4.65 -1.87 -4.46
N GLU A 36 -3.82 -1.42 -5.39
CA GLU A 36 -3.17 -2.30 -6.38
C GLU A 36 -2.34 -3.41 -5.69
N GLU A 37 -1.57 -3.06 -4.67
CA GLU A 37 -0.76 -4.03 -3.91
C GLU A 37 -1.63 -4.91 -3.00
N PHE A 38 -2.71 -4.36 -2.42
CA PHE A 38 -3.68 -5.14 -1.64
C PHE A 38 -4.31 -6.23 -2.50
N ASP A 39 -4.82 -5.89 -3.68
CA ASP A 39 -5.44 -6.83 -4.62
C ASP A 39 -4.45 -7.89 -5.10
N ALA A 40 -3.19 -7.50 -5.33
CA ALA A 40 -2.12 -8.43 -5.72
C ALA A 40 -1.79 -9.48 -4.65
N ILE A 41 -2.00 -9.15 -3.37
CA ILE A 41 -1.73 -10.05 -2.24
C ILE A 41 -3.00 -10.74 -1.74
N ALA A 42 -4.19 -10.17 -1.92
CA ALA A 42 -5.48 -10.79 -1.58
C ALA A 42 -5.69 -12.15 -2.27
N GLY A 43 -5.03 -12.39 -3.41
CA GLY A 43 -4.95 -13.71 -4.06
C GLY A 43 -4.08 -14.76 -3.32
N ARG A 44 -3.45 -14.42 -2.19
CA ARG A 44 -2.59 -15.30 -1.39
C ARG A 44 -3.11 -15.40 0.04
N PRO A 45 -3.05 -16.58 0.70
CA PRO A 45 -3.64 -16.83 2.02
C PRO A 45 -2.78 -16.25 3.16
N VAL A 46 -2.42 -14.96 3.09
CA VAL A 46 -1.53 -14.31 4.06
C VAL A 46 -2.08 -12.94 4.45
N ARG A 47 -3.27 -12.92 5.09
CA ARG A 47 -3.96 -11.70 5.53
C ARG A 47 -3.18 -10.90 6.57
N ASP A 48 -2.37 -11.54 7.41
CA ASP A 48 -1.59 -10.85 8.46
C ASP A 48 -0.32 -10.15 7.95
N TYR A 49 0.14 -10.48 6.74
CA TYR A 49 1.38 -9.93 6.18
C TYR A 49 1.14 -8.89 5.07
N LEU A 50 -0.12 -8.68 4.70
CA LEU A 50 -0.53 -7.77 3.62
C LEU A 50 0.01 -6.36 3.83
N SER A 51 -0.19 -5.77 5.01
CA SER A 51 0.29 -4.42 5.32
C SER A 51 1.82 -4.32 5.27
N ILE A 52 2.54 -5.35 5.73
CA ILE A 52 4.02 -5.38 5.75
C ILE A 52 4.58 -5.56 4.33
N LEU A 53 3.95 -6.42 3.54
CA LEU A 53 4.35 -6.70 2.16
C LEU A 53 4.06 -5.49 1.26
N THR A 54 2.89 -4.86 1.40
CA THR A 54 2.53 -3.61 0.72
C THR A 54 3.48 -2.48 1.10
N GLU A 55 3.81 -2.30 2.38
CA GLU A 55 4.79 -1.28 2.80
C GLU A 55 6.17 -1.52 2.17
N ARG A 56 6.64 -2.77 2.14
CA ARG A 56 7.93 -3.11 1.54
C ARG A 56 7.94 -2.92 0.02
N ALA A 57 6.87 -3.30 -0.67
CA ALA A 57 6.74 -3.13 -2.11
C ALA A 57 6.71 -1.64 -2.50
N ALA A 58 5.89 -0.84 -1.82
CA ALA A 58 5.81 0.61 -2.02
C ALA A 58 7.17 1.29 -1.82
N LYS A 59 7.87 1.01 -0.71
CA LYS A 59 9.23 1.53 -0.45
C LYS A 59 10.22 1.17 -1.57
N LYS A 60 10.17 -0.06 -2.07
CA LYS A 60 11.08 -0.52 -3.14
C LYS A 60 10.80 0.21 -4.45
N ARG A 61 9.52 0.44 -4.77
CA ARG A 61 9.09 1.09 -6.01
C ARG A 61 9.46 2.58 -6.02
N ILE A 62 9.18 3.29 -4.93
CA ILE A 62 9.56 4.72 -4.76
C ILE A 62 11.08 4.89 -4.81
N LYS A 63 11.83 4.02 -4.13
CA LYS A 63 13.30 4.07 -4.16
C LYS A 63 13.88 3.83 -5.55
N ARG A 64 13.23 2.96 -6.34
CA ARG A 64 13.63 2.72 -7.73
C ARG A 64 13.34 3.96 -8.57
N ASP A 65 12.15 4.54 -8.43
CA ASP A 65 11.70 5.67 -9.25
C ASP A 65 12.48 6.96 -8.90
N SER A 66 12.89 7.17 -7.64
CA SER A 66 13.84 8.24 -7.26
C SER A 66 15.26 8.04 -7.80
N LYS A 67 15.68 6.82 -8.13
CA LYS A 67 17.03 6.55 -8.66
C LYS A 67 17.13 6.71 -10.17
N VAL A 68 16.00 6.79 -10.88
CA VAL A 68 15.98 7.02 -12.34
C VAL A 68 16.04 8.52 -12.71
N ALA A 69 16.02 9.40 -11.71
CA ALA A 69 16.05 10.86 -11.89
C ALA A 69 17.42 11.51 -11.59
N SER A 70 18.51 10.73 -11.57
CA SER A 70 19.87 11.23 -11.30
C SER A 70 20.86 10.85 -12.38
#